data_AF-A0A1G1T0R0-F1
#
_entry.id   AF-A0A1G1T0R0-F1
#
_cell.length_a   1.000
_cell.length_b   1.000
_cell.length_c   1.000
_cell.angle_alpha   90.00
_cell.angle_beta   90.00
_cell.angle_gamma   90.00
#
_symmetry.space_group_name_H-M   'P 1'
#
loop_
_entity.id
_entity.type
_entity.pdbx_description
1 polymer ?
#
loop_
_entity_poly.entity_id
_entity_poly.type
_entity_poly.pdbx_seq_one_letter_code
_entity_poly.pdbx_strand_id
1 'polypeptide(L)'
;MLPALVLLLAGCAKEDGPASCWPNAKEVRQAPVVKQVVDTEGIVWVDNRTGEYFISSATSMDSADSGYVCENELPESLRSEGQRVVFSGAYKAKETAQVRPVGYKDYYLELGAISAR
;
A
#
# COMPACT_ATOMS: atom_id res chain seq x y z
N MET A 1 -24.49 37.61 36.46
CA MET A 1 -24.74 36.15 36.62
C MET A 1 -24.53 35.51 35.25
N LEU A 2 -23.45 34.73 35.09
CA LEU A 2 -23.02 34.15 33.81
C LEU A 2 -23.97 33.02 33.37
N PRO A 3 -24.32 32.90 32.07
CA PRO A 3 -24.96 31.70 31.56
C PRO A 3 -23.91 30.60 31.31
N ALA A 4 -24.27 29.40 31.72
CA ALA A 4 -23.45 28.20 31.69
C ALA A 4 -23.07 27.79 30.25
N LEU A 5 -21.78 27.60 30.03
CA LEU A 5 -21.21 27.00 28.83
C LEU A 5 -21.37 25.47 28.95
N VAL A 6 -22.33 24.89 28.23
CA VAL A 6 -22.49 23.44 28.11
C VAL A 6 -21.37 22.92 27.19
N LEU A 7 -20.32 22.37 27.79
CA LEU A 7 -19.29 21.61 27.09
C LEU A 7 -19.90 20.28 26.64
N LEU A 8 -20.37 20.22 25.39
CA LEU A 8 -20.62 18.96 24.70
C LEU A 8 -19.27 18.25 24.52
N LEU A 9 -18.98 17.32 25.44
CA LEU A 9 -18.01 16.26 25.23
C LEU A 9 -18.53 15.36 24.10
N ALA A 10 -18.26 15.77 22.85
CA ALA A 10 -18.24 14.85 21.73
C ALA A 10 -17.00 13.97 21.92
N GLY A 11 -17.14 12.93 22.74
CA GLY A 11 -16.31 11.75 22.65
C GLY A 11 -16.60 11.09 21.31
N CYS A 12 -15.89 11.49 20.26
CA CYS A 12 -15.87 10.72 19.02
C CYS A 12 -15.16 9.40 19.34
N ALA A 13 -15.93 8.32 19.27
CA ALA A 13 -15.47 6.96 19.33
C ALA A 13 -14.29 6.79 18.37
N LYS A 14 -13.16 6.38 18.92
CA LYS A 14 -11.96 6.03 18.17
C LYS A 14 -12.18 4.64 17.58
N GLU A 15 -12.99 4.56 16.53
CA GLU A 15 -13.09 3.42 15.63
C GLU A 15 -12.41 3.75 14.30
N ASP A 16 -11.15 4.17 14.36
CA ASP A 16 -10.30 4.25 13.18
C ASP A 16 -9.33 3.06 13.19
N GLY A 17 -9.87 1.88 12.83
CA GLY A 17 -9.06 0.82 12.24
C GLY A 17 -8.56 1.28 10.86
N PRO A 18 -7.41 0.75 10.41
CA PRO A 18 -6.26 1.54 9.95
C PRO A 18 -6.62 2.69 9.00
N ALA A 19 -6.57 3.91 9.53
CA ALA A 19 -6.51 5.14 8.77
C ALA A 19 -5.03 5.45 8.42
N SER A 20 -4.49 4.87 7.34
CA SER A 20 -3.28 5.41 6.64
C SER A 20 -3.00 4.82 5.24
N CYS A 21 -3.95 4.14 4.58
CA CYS A 21 -3.89 4.03 3.12
C CYS A 21 -4.41 5.37 2.56
N TRP A 22 -3.56 6.18 1.95
CA TRP A 22 -3.89 7.49 1.36
C TRP A 22 -5.11 7.44 0.41
N PRO A 23 -5.75 8.57 0.03
CA PRO A 23 -7.20 8.90 0.16
C PRO A 23 -8.23 7.92 -0.41
N ASN A 24 -7.79 6.86 -1.06
CA ASN A 24 -8.56 5.82 -1.73
C ASN A 24 -8.53 4.47 -0.98
N ALA A 25 -8.24 4.43 0.33
CA ALA A 25 -8.26 3.20 1.16
C ALA A 25 -9.49 2.29 0.91
N LYS A 26 -10.64 2.92 0.65
CA LYS A 26 -11.89 2.24 0.30
C LYS A 26 -11.80 1.55 -1.07
N GLU A 27 -11.26 2.21 -2.08
CA GLU A 27 -11.05 1.63 -3.42
C GLU A 27 -10.05 0.48 -3.36
N VAL A 28 -8.96 0.61 -2.59
CA VAL A 28 -7.99 -0.48 -2.33
C VAL A 28 -8.67 -1.70 -1.72
N ARG A 29 -9.52 -1.49 -0.70
CA ARG A 29 -10.24 -2.58 -0.03
C ARG A 29 -11.26 -3.25 -0.95
N GLN A 30 -11.93 -2.48 -1.81
CA GLN A 30 -13.00 -2.98 -2.69
C GLN A 30 -12.51 -3.48 -4.05
N ALA A 31 -11.27 -3.16 -4.44
CA ALA A 31 -10.70 -3.62 -5.71
C ALA A 31 -10.65 -5.15 -5.79
N PRO A 32 -10.95 -5.75 -6.96
CA PRO A 32 -10.89 -7.19 -7.12
C PRO A 32 -9.43 -7.69 -7.02
N VAL A 33 -9.27 -8.85 -6.40
CA VAL A 33 -8.00 -9.59 -6.44
C VAL A 33 -7.77 -10.07 -7.86
N VAL A 34 -6.60 -9.77 -8.41
CA VAL A 34 -6.21 -10.14 -9.79
C VAL A 34 -5.14 -11.22 -9.81
N LYS A 35 -4.30 -11.32 -8.78
CA LYS A 35 -3.22 -12.30 -8.70
C LYS A 35 -2.81 -12.55 -7.25
N GLN A 36 -2.49 -13.81 -6.92
CA GLN A 36 -1.84 -14.19 -5.67
C GLN A 36 -0.34 -14.41 -5.89
N VAL A 37 0.48 -14.05 -4.92
CA VAL A 37 1.92 -14.29 -4.92
C VAL A 37 2.38 -14.92 -3.62
N VAL A 38 3.35 -15.83 -3.72
CA VAL A 38 3.94 -16.56 -2.60
C VAL A 38 5.45 -16.49 -2.72
N ASP A 39 6.12 -16.14 -1.63
CA ASP A 39 7.57 -16.06 -1.46
C ASP A 39 8.29 -15.42 -2.65
N THR A 40 7.70 -14.32 -3.13
CA THR A 40 8.15 -13.61 -4.32
C THR A 40 9.22 -12.59 -3.94
N GLU A 41 10.27 -12.52 -4.74
CA GLU A 41 11.33 -11.54 -4.55
C GLU A 41 10.91 -10.17 -5.07
N GLY A 42 11.29 -9.13 -4.34
CA GLY A 42 11.02 -7.76 -4.74
C GLY A 42 12.01 -6.75 -4.16
N ILE A 43 11.87 -5.52 -4.61
CA ILE A 43 12.62 -4.36 -4.11
C ILE A 43 11.63 -3.29 -3.70
N VAL A 44 11.80 -2.76 -2.49
CA VAL A 44 11.01 -1.63 -1.99
C VAL A 44 11.49 -0.35 -2.64
N TRP A 45 10.54 0.43 -3.14
CA TRP A 45 10.74 1.74 -3.73
C TRP A 45 9.75 2.74 -3.15
N VAL A 46 10.03 4.03 -3.34
CA VAL A 46 9.13 5.14 -3.02
C VAL A 46 8.70 5.79 -4.33
N ASP A 47 7.40 5.97 -4.52
CA ASP A 47 6.89 6.80 -5.61
C ASP A 47 7.12 8.27 -5.24
N ASN A 48 8.09 8.92 -5.87
CA ASN A 48 8.47 10.31 -5.57
C ASN A 48 7.36 11.34 -5.81
N ARG A 49 6.23 10.94 -6.44
CA ARG A 49 5.10 11.84 -6.70
C ARG A 49 4.04 11.76 -5.63
N THR A 50 3.77 10.56 -5.13
CA THR A 50 2.72 10.32 -4.12
C THR A 50 3.29 10.10 -2.72
N GLY A 51 4.59 9.82 -2.60
CA GLY A 51 5.24 9.41 -1.36
C GLY A 51 4.91 7.97 -0.94
N GLU A 52 4.22 7.21 -1.79
CA GLU A 52 3.76 5.86 -1.46
C GLU A 52 4.87 4.83 -1.66
N TYR A 53 4.97 3.88 -0.72
CA TYR A 53 5.84 2.73 -0.89
C TYR A 53 5.23 1.71 -1.86
N PHE A 54 6.08 1.13 -2.70
CA PHE A 54 5.69 -0.01 -3.53
C PHE A 54 6.81 -1.04 -3.61
N ILE A 55 6.42 -2.29 -3.83
CA ILE A 55 7.33 -3.40 -4.06
C ILE A 55 7.34 -3.70 -5.55
N SER A 56 8.50 -3.54 -6.20
CA SER A 56 8.71 -3.93 -7.59
C SER A 56 9.21 -5.37 -7.65
N SER A 57 8.51 -6.22 -8.40
CA SER A 57 8.90 -7.62 -8.64
C SER A 57 9.02 -7.88 -10.13
N ALA A 58 10.17 -8.38 -10.57
CA ALA A 58 10.42 -8.66 -11.98
C ALA A 58 9.56 -9.85 -12.44
N THR A 59 8.87 -9.68 -13.57
CA THR A 59 8.11 -10.77 -14.23
C THR A 59 8.85 -11.32 -15.45
N SER A 60 9.74 -10.52 -16.05
CA SER A 60 10.68 -10.91 -17.12
C SER A 60 11.92 -10.03 -17.05
N MET A 61 12.82 -10.14 -18.04
CA MET A 61 14.01 -9.29 -18.15
C MET A 61 13.68 -7.79 -18.28
N ASP A 62 12.54 -7.45 -18.87
CA ASP A 62 12.12 -6.10 -19.24
C ASP A 62 10.75 -5.70 -18.67
N SER A 63 10.16 -6.52 -17.79
CA SER A 63 8.83 -6.31 -17.23
C SER A 63 8.81 -6.51 -15.72
N ALA A 64 7.99 -5.73 -15.02
CA ALA A 64 7.84 -5.82 -13.58
C ALA A 64 6.44 -5.41 -13.13
N ASP A 65 6.00 -6.00 -12.02
CA ASP A 65 4.79 -5.58 -11.32
C ASP A 65 5.14 -4.70 -10.14
N SER A 66 4.47 -3.54 -10.04
CA SER A 66 4.58 -2.62 -8.91
C SER A 66 3.39 -2.82 -7.97
N GLY A 67 3.62 -3.36 -6.78
CA GLY A 67 2.62 -3.48 -5.73
C GLY A 67 2.69 -2.34 -4.74
N TYR A 68 1.76 -1.38 -4.82
CA TYR A 68 1.67 -0.29 -3.85
C TYR A 68 1.11 -0.82 -2.53
N VAL A 69 1.84 -0.61 -1.45
CA VAL A 69 1.53 -1.12 -0.11
C VAL A 69 1.12 0.02 0.81
N CYS A 70 0.17 -0.23 1.70
CA CYS A 70 -0.14 0.76 2.72
C CYS A 70 1.02 0.87 3.70
N GLU A 71 1.33 2.10 4.15
CA GLU A 71 2.49 2.34 5.00
C GLU A 71 2.48 1.47 6.27
N ASN A 72 1.30 1.28 6.89
CA ASN A 72 1.16 0.46 8.10
C ASN A 72 1.32 -1.06 7.85
N GLU A 73 1.26 -1.53 6.60
CA GLU A 73 1.45 -2.93 6.24
C GLU A 73 2.92 -3.26 5.92
N LEU A 74 3.72 -2.23 5.63
CA LEU A 74 5.16 -2.36 5.43
C LEU A 74 5.89 -2.03 6.75
N PRO A 75 6.58 -2.99 7.38
CA PRO A 75 7.36 -2.73 8.60
C PRO A 75 8.36 -1.60 8.40
N GLU A 76 8.50 -0.71 9.40
CA GLU A 76 9.42 0.45 9.32
C GLU A 76 10.85 0.07 8.96
N SER A 77 11.34 -1.07 9.46
CA SER A 77 12.66 -1.61 9.13
C SER A 77 12.86 -1.94 7.65
N LEU A 78 11.77 -2.07 6.88
CA LEU A 78 11.77 -2.36 5.45
C LEU A 78 11.41 -1.14 4.59
N ARG A 79 11.09 0.01 5.19
CA ARG A 79 10.73 1.27 4.49
C ARG A 79 11.94 2.03 3.95
N SER A 80 12.91 1.32 3.40
CA SER A 80 14.12 1.89 2.80
C SER A 80 14.12 1.65 1.30
N GLU A 81 14.38 2.69 0.53
CA GLU A 81 14.51 2.58 -0.93
C GLU A 81 15.65 1.60 -1.29
N GLY A 82 15.37 0.68 -2.20
CA GLY A 82 16.31 -0.37 -2.59
C GLY A 82 16.34 -1.59 -1.66
N GLN A 83 15.56 -1.62 -0.57
CA GLN A 83 15.50 -2.77 0.33
C GLN A 83 14.98 -4.01 -0.42
N ARG A 84 15.77 -5.08 -0.42
CA ARG A 84 15.37 -6.37 -0.99
C ARG A 84 14.50 -7.13 0.01
N VAL A 85 13.41 -7.70 -0.49
CA VAL A 85 12.44 -8.43 0.32
C VAL A 85 12.00 -9.71 -0.35
N VAL A 86 11.51 -10.63 0.47
CA VAL A 86 10.66 -11.76 0.03
C VAL A 86 9.28 -11.52 0.62
N PHE A 87 8.24 -11.62 -0.20
CA PHE A 87 6.88 -11.30 0.22
C PHE A 87 5.84 -12.27 -0.36
N SER A 88 4.74 -12.41 0.37
CA SER A 88 3.54 -13.14 -0.03
C SER A 88 2.33 -12.23 0.15
N GLY A 89 1.33 -12.34 -0.72
CA GLY A 89 0.14 -11.48 -0.67
C GLY A 89 -0.73 -11.54 -1.92
N ALA A 90 -1.67 -10.59 -2.00
CA ALA A 90 -2.62 -10.48 -3.08
C ALA A 90 -2.46 -9.15 -3.82
N TYR A 91 -2.24 -9.22 -5.13
CA TYR A 91 -2.38 -8.06 -5.99
C TYR A 91 -3.86 -7.80 -6.29
N LYS A 92 -4.25 -6.54 -6.18
CA LYS A 92 -5.60 -6.05 -6.47
C LYS A 92 -5.54 -5.01 -7.58
N ALA A 93 -6.59 -4.95 -8.38
CA ALA A 93 -6.64 -4.04 -9.53
C ALA A 93 -6.44 -2.58 -9.10
N LYS A 94 -5.55 -1.88 -9.78
CA LYS A 94 -5.35 -0.44 -9.63
C LYS A 94 -5.58 0.21 -10.99
N GLU A 95 -6.62 1.01 -11.09
CA GLU A 95 -6.83 1.86 -12.26
C GLU A 95 -5.74 2.93 -12.26
N THR A 96 -4.89 2.93 -13.29
CA THR A 96 -3.87 3.96 -13.47
C THR A 96 -4.15 4.71 -14.76
N ALA A 97 -4.29 6.04 -14.66
CA ALA A 97 -4.38 6.90 -15.82
C ALA A 97 -3.02 7.08 -16.52
N GLN A 98 -1.94 6.49 -15.98
CA GLN A 98 -0.59 6.66 -16.50
C GLN A 98 -0.21 5.58 -17.50
N VAL A 99 0.33 6.00 -18.63
CA VAL A 99 0.93 5.11 -19.61
C VAL A 99 2.29 4.65 -19.07
N ARG A 100 2.40 3.37 -18.72
CA ARG A 100 3.67 2.72 -18.37
C ARG A 100 4.28 2.09 -19.63
N PRO A 101 5.61 1.87 -19.67
CA PRO A 101 6.20 1.02 -20.69
C PRO A 101 5.50 -0.34 -20.72
N VAL A 102 5.40 -0.94 -21.90
CA VAL A 102 4.80 -2.27 -22.07
C VAL A 102 5.49 -3.26 -21.12
N GLY A 103 4.69 -4.05 -20.40
CA GLY A 103 5.18 -5.03 -19.43
C GLY A 103 5.19 -4.55 -17.97
N TYR A 104 5.05 -3.24 -17.72
CA TYR A 104 4.96 -2.71 -16.36
C TYR A 104 3.51 -2.52 -15.95
N LYS A 105 3.14 -3.09 -14.81
CA LYS A 105 1.77 -3.00 -14.28
C LYS A 105 1.78 -2.55 -12.84
N ASP A 106 0.88 -1.62 -12.53
CA ASP A 106 0.71 -1.12 -11.19
C ASP A 106 -0.53 -1.77 -10.57
N TYR A 107 -0.38 -2.18 -9.32
CA TYR A 107 -1.40 -2.85 -8.51
C TYR A 107 -1.45 -2.23 -7.13
N TYR A 108 -2.55 -2.44 -6.43
CA TYR A 108 -2.50 -2.43 -4.98
C TYR A 108 -2.00 -3.80 -4.51
N LEU A 109 -1.23 -3.83 -3.42
CA LEU A 109 -0.70 -5.06 -2.84
C LEU A 109 -1.15 -5.16 -1.38
N GLU A 110 -1.99 -6.15 -1.12
CA GLU A 110 -2.36 -6.56 0.23
C GLU A 110 -1.33 -7.59 0.72
N LEU A 111 -0.49 -7.19 1.68
CA LEU A 111 0.60 -8.03 2.19
C LEU A 111 0.07 -9.09 3.15
N GLY A 112 0.41 -10.35 2.90
CA GLY A 112 0.18 -11.46 3.84
C GLY A 112 1.40 -11.75 4.71
N ALA A 113 2.61 -11.71 4.12
CA ALA A 113 3.87 -11.89 4.82
C ALA A 113 4.99 -11.14 4.08
N ILE A 114 5.99 -10.65 4.83
CA ILE A 114 7.16 -9.99 4.25
C ILE A 114 8.37 -10.11 5.18
N SER A 115 9.56 -10.29 4.60
CA SER A 115 10.83 -10.26 5.32
C SER A 115 11.92 -9.60 4.48
N ALA A 116 12.97 -9.13 5.15
CA ALA A 116 14.20 -8.79 4.47
C ALA A 116 14.79 -10.04 3.79
N ARG A 117 15.49 -9.83 2.67
CA ARG A 117 16.30 -10.84 1.99
C ARG A 117 17.77 -10.66 2.31
#